data_AF-A0A4V1C8D6-F1
#
_entry.id   AF-A0A4V1C8D6-F1
#
_cell.length_a   1.000
_cell.length_b   1.000
_cell.length_c   1.000
_cell.angle_alpha   90.00
_cell.angle_beta   90.00
_cell.angle_gamma   90.00
#
_symmetry.space_group_name_H-M   'P 1'
#
loop_
_entity.id
_entity.type
_entity.pdbx_description
1 polymer ?
#
loop_
_entity_poly.entity_id
_entity_poly.type
_entity_poly.pdbx_seq_one_letter_code
_entity_poly.pdbx_strand_id
1 'polypeptide(L)'
;MGLCTMETTANFEKTGQLSPLCNLFTEADWVKYGYLSSVQKWYRYGNGNPLGPTMGVGWVNELIARLTRSPVQDQTSTNTTLDRNPETFPLQGKLYADFSHTDDMIGIYAALGLFNAPASGTTKIPTNRIATPKELGGFSSSLVSPMGARMYVEKMICTGHKEELVRVLINERVMPLSNCGADRMGRCTLSKFILSLDFARNGGRWDQCFANI
;
A
#
# COMPACT_ATOMS: atom_id res chain seq x y z
N MET A 1 23.77 -4.75 -9.03
CA MET A 1 22.43 -5.36 -9.09
C MET A 1 21.39 -4.48 -9.78
N GLY A 2 21.15 -3.23 -9.37
CA GLY A 2 20.15 -2.37 -10.04
C GLY A 2 20.37 -2.17 -11.56
N LEU A 3 21.63 -2.09 -12.02
CA LEU A 3 21.95 -2.01 -13.46
C LEU A 3 21.48 -3.23 -14.26
N CYS A 4 21.56 -4.45 -13.69
CA CYS A 4 21.03 -5.65 -14.33
C CYS A 4 19.53 -5.49 -14.60
N THR A 5 18.77 -4.97 -13.62
CA THR A 5 17.32 -4.74 -13.79
C THR A 5 17.05 -3.70 -14.87
N MET A 6 17.73 -2.54 -14.83
CA MET A 6 17.51 -1.46 -15.80
C MET A 6 17.86 -1.88 -17.23
N GLU A 7 19.03 -2.49 -17.43
CA GLU A 7 19.49 -2.93 -18.75
C GLU A 7 18.64 -4.09 -19.28
N THR A 8 18.23 -5.02 -18.42
CA THR A 8 17.28 -6.09 -18.80
C THR A 8 15.99 -5.46 -19.27
N THR A 9 15.31 -4.65 -18.44
CA THR A 9 14.00 -4.09 -18.80
C THR A 9 14.06 -3.23 -20.08
N ALA A 10 15.14 -2.48 -20.29
CA ALA A 10 15.31 -1.64 -21.48
C ALA A 10 15.47 -2.44 -22.79
N ASN A 11 16.01 -3.66 -22.72
CA ASN A 11 16.40 -4.44 -23.89
C ASN A 11 15.63 -5.75 -24.07
N PHE A 12 14.94 -6.25 -23.03
CA PHE A 12 14.38 -7.60 -23.00
C PHE A 12 13.38 -7.86 -24.13
N GLU A 13 12.53 -6.88 -24.49
CA GLU A 13 11.60 -7.05 -25.61
C GLU A 13 12.31 -7.27 -26.97
N LYS A 14 13.52 -6.73 -27.12
CA LYS A 14 14.32 -6.87 -28.35
C LYS A 14 15.17 -8.13 -28.35
N THR A 15 15.77 -8.46 -27.21
CA THR A 15 16.81 -9.51 -27.12
C THR A 15 16.27 -10.83 -26.57
N GLY A 16 15.19 -10.81 -25.80
CA GLY A 16 14.69 -11.95 -25.03
C GLY A 16 15.67 -12.43 -23.95
N GLN A 17 16.69 -11.64 -23.61
CA GLN A 17 17.81 -12.05 -22.74
C GLN A 17 17.94 -11.12 -21.53
N LEU A 18 18.32 -11.70 -20.40
CA LEU A 18 18.74 -10.94 -19.22
C LEU A 18 20.08 -10.24 -19.51
N SER A 19 20.28 -9.08 -18.86
CA SER A 19 21.57 -8.39 -18.88
C SER A 19 22.70 -9.34 -18.42
N PRO A 20 23.86 -9.36 -19.08
CA PRO A 20 25.03 -10.11 -18.61
C PRO A 20 25.47 -9.70 -17.20
N LEU A 21 25.18 -8.46 -16.78
CA LEU A 21 25.44 -7.98 -15.42
C LEU A 21 24.67 -8.76 -14.36
N CYS A 22 23.59 -9.45 -14.74
CA CYS A 22 22.83 -10.29 -13.82
C CYS A 22 23.64 -11.50 -13.33
N ASN A 23 24.55 -12.01 -14.18
CA ASN A 23 25.41 -13.16 -13.90
C ASN A 23 26.65 -12.83 -13.07
N LEU A 24 26.87 -11.55 -12.75
CA LEU A 24 27.92 -11.14 -11.80
C LEU A 24 27.57 -11.48 -10.34
N PHE A 25 26.33 -11.90 -10.08
CA PHE A 25 25.80 -12.15 -8.73
C PHE A 25 25.19 -13.55 -8.65
N THR A 26 25.32 -14.19 -7.49
CA THR A 26 24.68 -15.49 -7.25
C THR A 26 23.21 -15.32 -6.89
N GLU A 27 22.43 -16.40 -6.97
CA GLU A 27 21.04 -16.41 -6.50
C GLU A 27 20.93 -15.96 -5.02
N ALA A 28 21.85 -16.40 -4.17
CA ALA A 28 21.88 -15.99 -2.77
C ALA A 28 22.09 -14.48 -2.60
N ASP A 29 22.87 -13.85 -3.49
CA ASP A 29 23.04 -12.40 -3.48
C ASP A 29 21.75 -11.69 -3.93
N TRP A 30 21.03 -12.23 -4.92
CA TRP A 30 19.73 -11.70 -5.34
C TRP A 30 18.68 -11.79 -4.24
N VAL A 31 18.64 -12.89 -3.47
CA VAL A 31 17.76 -13.01 -2.30
C VAL A 31 18.10 -11.95 -1.26
N LYS A 32 19.39 -11.72 -0.96
CA LYS A 32 19.83 -10.64 -0.05
C LYS A 32 19.43 -9.27 -0.57
N TYR A 33 19.56 -9.02 -1.86
CA TYR A 33 19.19 -7.74 -2.48
C TYR A 33 17.69 -7.47 -2.45
N GLY A 34 16.86 -8.49 -2.74
CA GLY A 34 15.41 -8.40 -2.60
C GLY A 34 14.97 -8.14 -1.15
N TYR A 35 15.65 -8.77 -0.19
CA TYR A 35 15.42 -8.51 1.22
C TYR A 35 15.85 -7.09 1.63
N LEU A 36 17.04 -6.63 1.20
CA LEU A 36 17.52 -5.27 1.42
C LEU A 36 16.51 -4.23 0.91
N SER A 37 15.97 -4.43 -0.31
CA SER A 37 14.95 -3.55 -0.87
C SER A 37 13.68 -3.52 0.00
N SER A 38 13.24 -4.67 0.51
CA SER A 38 12.11 -4.77 1.42
C SER A 38 12.38 -4.03 2.75
N VAL A 39 13.57 -4.20 3.33
CA VAL A 39 14.00 -3.47 4.54
C VAL A 39 14.00 -1.97 4.31
N GLN A 40 14.56 -1.50 3.19
CA GLN A 40 14.58 -0.08 2.86
C GLN A 40 13.18 0.50 2.74
N LYS A 41 12.27 -0.14 1.98
CA LYS A 41 10.90 0.36 1.81
C LYS A 41 10.13 0.36 3.13
N TRP A 42 10.26 -0.70 3.92
CA TRP A 42 9.59 -0.84 5.22
C TRP A 42 9.98 0.25 6.21
N TYR A 43 11.28 0.52 6.36
CA TYR A 43 11.78 1.49 7.34
C TYR A 43 11.82 2.93 6.82
N ARG A 44 11.68 3.17 5.51
CA ARG A 44 11.60 4.53 4.96
C ARG A 44 10.16 5.01 4.78
N TYR A 45 9.27 4.17 4.27
CA TYR A 45 7.92 4.60 3.86
C TYR A 45 6.80 3.79 4.53
N GLY A 46 7.11 2.59 5.01
CA GLY A 46 6.14 1.72 5.67
C GLY A 46 6.11 1.85 7.19
N ASN A 47 5.60 0.81 7.83
CA ASN A 47 5.39 0.73 9.28
C ASN A 47 6.66 0.84 10.12
N GLY A 48 7.84 0.60 9.55
CA GLY A 48 9.11 0.77 10.25
C GLY A 48 9.51 2.24 10.46
N ASN A 49 8.93 3.15 9.67
CA ASN A 49 9.07 4.60 9.87
C ASN A 49 7.91 5.10 10.75
N PRO A 50 8.17 5.83 11.86
CA PRO A 50 7.12 6.42 12.69
C PRO A 50 6.09 7.28 11.92
N LEU A 51 6.50 7.93 10.83
CA LEU A 51 5.64 8.76 9.98
C LEU A 51 5.31 8.11 8.63
N GLY A 52 5.82 6.91 8.33
CA GLY A 52 5.57 6.23 7.06
C GLY A 52 4.07 6.06 6.75
N PRO A 53 3.27 5.46 7.66
CA PRO A 53 1.83 5.34 7.47
C PRO A 53 1.12 6.71 7.39
N THR A 54 1.61 7.71 8.12
CA THR A 54 1.03 9.07 8.11
C THR A 54 1.04 9.68 6.70
N MET A 55 2.07 9.38 5.89
CA MET A 55 2.15 9.90 4.52
C MET A 55 1.05 9.38 3.58
N GLY A 56 0.39 8.26 3.92
CA GLY A 56 -0.71 7.72 3.13
C GLY A 56 -2.10 8.21 3.55
N VAL A 57 -2.22 8.99 4.62
CA VAL A 57 -3.51 9.32 5.25
C VAL A 57 -4.43 10.12 4.33
N GLY A 58 -3.92 11.14 3.64
CA GLY A 58 -4.74 11.96 2.75
C GLY A 58 -5.42 11.14 1.66
N TRP A 59 -4.67 10.25 0.98
CA TRP A 59 -5.25 9.36 -0.04
C TRP A 59 -6.27 8.37 0.55
N VAL A 60 -6.04 7.89 1.78
CA VAL A 60 -7.03 7.03 2.46
C VAL A 60 -8.32 7.81 2.76
N ASN A 61 -8.24 9.08 3.13
CA ASN A 61 -9.42 9.91 3.37
C ASN A 61 -10.15 10.26 2.06
N GLU A 62 -9.44 10.43 0.93
CA GLU A 62 -10.04 10.50 -0.40
C GLU A 62 -10.74 9.18 -0.80
N LEU A 63 -10.14 8.03 -0.49
CA LEU A 63 -10.77 6.72 -0.71
C LEU A 63 -12.06 6.59 0.10
N ILE A 64 -12.05 6.98 1.38
CA ILE A 64 -13.24 6.99 2.24
C ILE A 64 -14.34 7.82 1.58
N ALA A 65 -14.01 9.04 1.14
CA ALA A 65 -14.94 9.94 0.46
C ALA A 65 -15.58 9.30 -0.79
N ARG A 66 -14.78 8.64 -1.64
CA ARG A 66 -15.27 7.93 -2.84
C ARG A 66 -16.16 6.73 -2.47
N LEU A 67 -15.80 5.95 -1.46
CA LEU A 67 -16.56 4.77 -1.02
C LEU A 67 -17.91 5.15 -0.40
N THR A 68 -17.98 6.23 0.36
CA THR A 68 -19.20 6.71 1.04
C THR A 68 -19.96 7.77 0.24
N ARG A 69 -19.40 8.26 -0.87
CA ARG A 69 -19.92 9.38 -1.66
C ARG A 69 -20.16 10.62 -0.81
N SER A 70 -19.21 10.93 0.06
CA SER A 70 -19.27 12.08 0.98
C SER A 70 -18.06 12.99 0.74
N PRO A 71 -18.13 14.29 1.09
CA PRO A 71 -16.97 15.18 0.97
C PRO A 71 -15.74 14.64 1.73
N VAL A 72 -14.56 14.93 1.20
CA VAL A 72 -13.27 14.58 1.85
C VAL A 72 -13.20 15.28 3.21
N GLN A 73 -12.85 14.50 4.24
CA GLN A 73 -12.57 14.99 5.59
C GLN A 73 -11.12 14.69 5.91
N ASP A 74 -10.25 15.66 5.66
CA ASP A 74 -8.81 15.53 5.84
C ASP A 74 -8.17 16.90 6.08
N GLN A 75 -7.07 16.92 6.83
CA GLN A 75 -6.22 18.10 7.07
C GLN A 75 -4.74 17.73 6.94
N THR A 76 -4.42 16.70 6.16
CA THR A 76 -3.08 16.16 6.00
C THR A 76 -2.48 16.59 4.66
N SER A 77 -2.42 15.69 3.69
CA SER A 77 -1.79 15.90 2.38
C SER A 77 -2.77 16.23 1.25
N THR A 78 -4.07 16.30 1.54
CA THR A 78 -5.10 16.62 0.53
C THR A 78 -5.07 18.08 0.13
N ASN A 79 -5.49 18.37 -1.11
CA ASN A 79 -5.66 19.74 -1.59
C ASN A 79 -7.14 20.12 -1.52
N THR A 80 -7.51 20.89 -0.50
CA THR A 80 -8.91 21.28 -0.26
C THR A 80 -9.58 22.03 -1.43
N THR A 81 -8.82 22.72 -2.28
CA THR A 81 -9.36 23.38 -3.47
C THR A 81 -9.77 22.35 -4.53
N LEU A 82 -8.95 21.31 -4.75
CA LEU A 82 -9.24 20.24 -5.70
C LEU A 82 -10.36 19.32 -5.19
N ASP A 83 -10.32 18.96 -3.91
CA ASP A 83 -11.24 17.95 -3.35
C ASP A 83 -12.66 18.47 -3.12
N ARG A 84 -12.83 19.80 -3.05
CA ARG A 84 -14.14 20.45 -2.94
C ARG A 84 -14.80 20.73 -4.29
N ASN A 85 -14.03 20.68 -5.38
CA ASN A 85 -14.56 20.93 -6.71
C ASN A 85 -15.00 19.60 -7.37
N PRO A 86 -16.29 19.41 -7.69
CA PRO A 86 -16.79 18.19 -8.33
C PRO A 86 -16.16 17.86 -9.69
N GLU A 87 -15.58 18.85 -10.38
CA GLU A 87 -14.87 18.64 -11.65
C GLU A 87 -13.52 17.94 -11.45
N THR A 88 -12.83 18.24 -10.35
CA THR A 88 -11.51 17.68 -10.05
C THR A 88 -11.56 16.50 -9.08
N PHE A 89 -12.61 16.41 -8.25
CA PHE A 89 -12.84 15.29 -7.34
C PHE A 89 -14.30 14.80 -7.38
N PRO A 90 -14.71 14.09 -8.44
CA PRO A 90 -16.07 13.60 -8.58
C PRO A 90 -16.37 12.42 -7.63
N LEU A 91 -17.41 12.53 -6.81
CA LEU A 91 -17.83 11.48 -5.86
C LEU A 91 -18.79 10.43 -6.43
N GLN A 92 -19.31 10.65 -7.65
CA GLN A 92 -20.30 9.75 -8.28
C GLN A 92 -19.68 8.78 -9.29
N GLY A 93 -18.35 8.79 -9.45
CA GLY A 93 -17.63 7.86 -10.30
C GLY A 93 -17.82 6.42 -9.85
N LYS A 94 -17.83 5.50 -10.82
CA LYS A 94 -17.84 4.04 -10.56
C LYS A 94 -16.45 3.42 -10.66
N LEU A 95 -15.55 4.08 -11.39
CA LEU A 95 -14.18 3.67 -11.62
C LEU A 95 -13.28 4.87 -11.39
N TYR A 96 -12.19 4.64 -10.67
CA TYR A 96 -11.16 5.62 -10.36
C TYR A 96 -9.81 4.99 -10.65
N ALA A 97 -8.86 5.76 -11.16
CA ALA A 97 -7.50 5.33 -11.42
C ALA A 97 -6.54 6.45 -11.07
N ASP A 98 -5.73 6.22 -10.03
CA ASP A 98 -4.68 7.15 -9.60
C ASP A 98 -3.32 6.53 -9.93
N PHE A 99 -2.40 7.34 -10.46
CA PHE A 99 -1.03 6.94 -10.80
C PHE A 99 -0.06 7.66 -9.88
N SER A 100 0.87 6.93 -9.27
CA SER A 100 1.76 7.45 -8.23
C SER A 100 3.10 6.69 -8.20
N HIS A 101 3.97 7.00 -7.24
CA HIS A 101 5.23 6.31 -7.05
C HIS A 101 5.10 5.14 -6.06
N THR A 102 5.99 4.16 -6.20
CA THR A 102 6.00 2.99 -5.29
C THR A 102 6.16 3.38 -3.83
N ASP A 103 6.86 4.46 -3.52
CA ASP A 103 7.06 4.93 -2.14
C ASP A 103 5.74 5.41 -1.51
N ASP A 104 4.96 6.18 -2.26
CA ASP A 104 3.63 6.65 -1.83
C ASP A 104 2.68 5.48 -1.62
N MET A 105 2.70 4.49 -2.52
CA MET A 105 1.90 3.26 -2.38
C MET A 105 2.23 2.50 -1.09
N ILE A 106 3.50 2.42 -0.67
CA ILE A 106 3.88 1.78 0.60
C ILE A 106 3.25 2.52 1.79
N GLY A 107 3.30 3.86 1.80
CA GLY A 107 2.64 4.67 2.83
C GLY A 107 1.13 4.46 2.86
N ILE A 108 0.49 4.41 1.69
CA ILE A 108 -0.95 4.11 1.54
C ILE A 108 -1.30 2.72 2.09
N TYR A 109 -0.53 1.67 1.73
CA TYR A 109 -0.78 0.32 2.23
C TYR A 109 -0.65 0.24 3.75
N ALA A 110 0.30 0.98 4.32
CA ALA A 110 0.52 1.07 5.74
C ALA A 110 -0.64 1.82 6.44
N ALA A 111 -1.10 2.94 5.88
CA ALA A 111 -2.25 3.71 6.37
C ALA A 111 -3.57 2.90 6.33
N LEU A 112 -3.74 2.07 5.31
CA LEU A 112 -4.85 1.11 5.18
C LEU A 112 -4.74 -0.09 6.14
N GLY A 113 -3.60 -0.25 6.82
CA GLY A 113 -3.35 -1.35 7.75
C GLY A 113 -3.19 -2.72 7.07
N LEU A 114 -2.76 -2.76 5.80
CA LEU A 114 -2.68 -4.01 5.01
C LEU A 114 -1.52 -4.92 5.42
N PHE A 115 -0.51 -4.37 6.09
CA PHE A 115 0.67 -5.09 6.55
C PHE A 115 0.91 -4.82 8.03
N ASN A 116 -0.01 -5.26 8.88
CA ASN A 116 0.29 -5.29 10.32
C ASN A 116 1.53 -6.18 10.55
N ALA A 117 2.38 -5.75 11.46
CA ALA A 117 3.51 -6.52 11.97
C ALA A 117 3.17 -8.01 12.20
N PRO A 118 4.16 -8.93 12.18
CA PRO A 118 3.93 -10.32 12.57
C PRO A 118 3.21 -10.40 13.92
N ALA A 119 2.60 -11.55 14.22
CA ALA A 119 1.76 -11.81 15.40
C ALA A 119 2.31 -11.35 16.78
N SER A 120 3.58 -10.93 16.85
CA SER A 120 4.23 -10.22 17.96
C SER A 120 3.86 -8.74 18.12
N GLY A 121 3.13 -8.12 17.17
CA GLY A 121 2.76 -6.69 17.24
C GLY A 121 3.92 -5.71 17.00
N THR A 122 5.06 -6.18 16.48
CA THR A 122 6.27 -5.35 16.31
C THR A 122 6.42 -4.77 14.91
N THR A 123 6.39 -3.44 14.75
CA THR A 123 6.65 -2.76 13.46
C THR A 123 8.09 -2.89 12.95
N LYS A 124 8.92 -3.70 13.61
CA LYS A 124 10.32 -3.94 13.26
C LYS A 124 10.45 -5.26 12.53
N ILE A 125 11.02 -5.22 11.33
CA ILE A 125 11.46 -6.41 10.59
C ILE A 125 12.97 -6.60 10.78
N PRO A 126 13.51 -7.84 10.73
CA PRO A 126 14.92 -8.10 11.03
C PRO A 126 15.88 -7.36 10.09
N THR A 127 16.90 -6.70 10.64
CA THR A 127 17.98 -6.05 9.85
C THR A 127 19.27 -6.86 9.82
N ASN A 128 19.33 -7.92 10.63
CA ASN A 128 20.51 -8.78 10.82
C ASN A 128 20.36 -10.19 10.20
N ARG A 129 19.18 -10.52 9.66
CA ARG A 129 18.90 -11.78 8.96
C ARG A 129 17.85 -11.56 7.89
N ILE A 130 17.79 -12.48 6.93
CA ILE A 130 16.73 -12.53 5.93
C ILE A 130 15.46 -13.12 6.60
N ALA A 131 14.32 -12.51 6.32
CA ALA A 131 13.00 -13.03 6.66
C ALA A 131 12.18 -13.22 5.38
N THR A 132 11.44 -14.30 5.31
CA THR A 132 10.56 -14.61 4.19
C THR A 132 9.34 -13.68 4.18
N PRO A 133 8.69 -13.45 3.01
CA PRO A 133 7.45 -12.68 2.98
C PRO A 133 6.39 -13.23 3.93
N LYS A 134 6.32 -14.55 4.12
CA LYS A 134 5.40 -15.19 5.08
C LYS A 134 5.66 -14.74 6.52
N GLU A 135 6.92 -14.67 6.95
CA GLU A 135 7.30 -14.12 8.27
C GLU A 135 6.94 -12.63 8.41
N LEU A 136 6.85 -11.91 7.30
CA LEU A 136 6.56 -10.47 7.25
C LEU A 136 5.10 -10.15 6.89
N GLY A 137 4.16 -11.06 7.13
CA GLY A 137 2.73 -10.82 6.85
C GLY A 137 2.40 -10.70 5.35
N GLY A 138 3.27 -11.23 4.49
CA GLY A 138 3.19 -11.13 3.03
C GLY A 138 3.88 -9.90 2.45
N PHE A 139 4.60 -9.11 3.25
CA PHE A 139 5.35 -7.96 2.76
C PHE A 139 6.68 -8.38 2.11
N SER A 140 6.90 -7.90 0.90
CA SER A 140 8.22 -7.76 0.28
C SER A 140 8.13 -6.75 -0.85
N SER A 141 9.18 -5.98 -1.11
CA SER A 141 9.12 -4.91 -2.12
C SER A 141 8.73 -5.42 -3.50
N SER A 142 9.19 -6.60 -3.90
CA SER A 142 8.86 -7.20 -5.19
C SER A 142 7.41 -7.67 -5.31
N LEU A 143 6.77 -8.08 -4.21
CA LEU A 143 5.37 -8.51 -4.21
C LEU A 143 4.38 -7.35 -4.12
N VAL A 144 4.76 -6.22 -3.50
CA VAL A 144 3.80 -5.15 -3.18
C VAL A 144 4.00 -3.89 -4.01
N SER A 145 5.23 -3.63 -4.47
CA SER A 145 5.58 -2.43 -5.20
C SER A 145 6.60 -2.67 -6.33
N PRO A 146 6.41 -3.67 -7.22
CA PRO A 146 7.21 -3.79 -8.44
C PRO A 146 6.94 -2.65 -9.42
N MET A 147 7.69 -2.58 -10.52
CA MET A 147 7.30 -1.73 -11.65
C MET A 147 5.92 -2.17 -12.17
N GLY A 148 5.02 -1.22 -12.43
CA GLY A 148 3.64 -1.53 -12.81
C GLY A 148 2.81 -2.16 -11.69
N ALA A 149 3.18 -1.92 -10.43
CA ALA A 149 2.36 -2.29 -9.28
C ALA A 149 0.96 -1.70 -9.39
N ARG A 150 -0.03 -2.46 -8.91
CA ARG A 150 -1.42 -2.00 -8.83
C ARG A 150 -2.08 -2.47 -7.55
N MET A 151 -2.96 -1.62 -7.05
CA MET A 151 -3.89 -1.94 -5.98
C MET A 151 -5.32 -1.75 -6.48
N TYR A 152 -6.17 -2.71 -6.17
CA TYR A 152 -7.61 -2.60 -6.41
C TYR A 152 -8.34 -2.52 -5.09
N VAL A 153 -9.18 -1.51 -4.93
CA VAL A 153 -10.17 -1.44 -3.86
C VAL A 153 -11.54 -1.60 -4.49
N GLU A 154 -12.13 -2.76 -4.28
CA GLU A 154 -13.41 -3.13 -4.88
C GLU A 154 -14.53 -2.90 -3.87
N LYS A 155 -15.63 -2.29 -4.31
CA LYS A 155 -16.90 -2.26 -3.57
C LYS A 155 -17.94 -3.08 -4.31
N MET A 156 -18.58 -4.01 -3.63
CA MET A 156 -19.48 -4.99 -4.24
C MET A 156 -20.76 -5.21 -3.44
N ILE A 157 -21.84 -5.54 -4.14
CA ILE A 157 -23.10 -6.01 -3.56
C ILE A 157 -23.13 -7.52 -3.74
N CYS A 158 -23.48 -8.26 -2.70
CA CYS A 158 -23.51 -9.72 -2.71
C CYS A 158 -24.84 -10.23 -2.17
N THR A 159 -25.40 -11.26 -2.81
CA THR A 159 -26.60 -11.95 -2.31
C THR A 159 -26.35 -12.48 -0.90
N GLY A 160 -27.30 -12.25 0.01
CA GLY A 160 -27.19 -12.65 1.42
C GLY A 160 -26.47 -11.64 2.32
N HIS A 161 -25.94 -10.54 1.77
CA HIS A 161 -25.38 -9.44 2.55
C HIS A 161 -26.29 -8.21 2.46
N LYS A 162 -26.60 -7.59 3.60
CA LYS A 162 -27.42 -6.37 3.66
C LYS A 162 -26.65 -5.11 3.29
N GLU A 163 -25.32 -5.16 3.39
CA GLU A 163 -24.43 -4.02 3.20
C GLU A 163 -23.45 -4.31 2.05
N GLU A 164 -23.00 -3.24 1.38
CA GLU A 164 -21.88 -3.33 0.45
C GLU A 164 -20.63 -3.88 1.15
N LEU A 165 -19.88 -4.70 0.43
CA LEU A 165 -18.62 -5.29 0.88
C LEU A 165 -17.45 -4.61 0.20
N VAL A 166 -16.33 -4.48 0.90
CA VAL A 166 -15.06 -3.95 0.39
C VAL A 166 -14.02 -5.06 0.39
N ARG A 167 -13.23 -5.14 -0.69
CA ARG A 167 -12.07 -6.03 -0.82
C ARG A 167 -10.88 -5.24 -1.35
N VAL A 168 -9.68 -5.57 -0.87
CA VAL A 168 -8.44 -4.98 -1.37
C VAL A 168 -7.56 -6.07 -1.99
N LEU A 169 -6.99 -5.78 -3.17
CA LEU A 169 -6.00 -6.61 -3.83
C LEU A 169 -4.74 -5.80 -4.10
N ILE A 170 -3.57 -6.40 -3.90
CA ILE A 170 -2.28 -5.85 -4.32
C ILE A 170 -1.65 -6.85 -5.28
N ASN A 171 -1.38 -6.43 -6.51
CA ASN A 171 -0.80 -7.28 -7.55
C ASN A 171 -1.51 -8.65 -7.58
N GLU A 172 -2.83 -8.60 -7.79
CA GLU A 172 -3.73 -9.75 -7.90
C GLU A 172 -3.88 -10.62 -6.63
N ARG A 173 -3.12 -10.35 -5.57
CA ARG A 173 -3.25 -11.01 -4.27
C ARG A 173 -4.34 -10.34 -3.42
N VAL A 174 -5.35 -11.10 -3.02
CA VAL A 174 -6.35 -10.67 -2.04
C VAL A 174 -5.67 -10.42 -0.69
N MET A 175 -5.84 -9.20 -0.17
CA MET A 175 -5.27 -8.78 1.11
C MET A 175 -6.26 -9.06 2.25
N PRO A 176 -5.85 -9.78 3.32
CA PRO A 176 -6.72 -10.05 4.44
C PRO A 176 -6.92 -8.78 5.28
N LEU A 177 -8.14 -8.24 5.29
CA LEU A 177 -8.49 -7.03 6.06
C LEU A 177 -8.74 -7.38 7.55
N SER A 178 -7.66 -7.67 8.28
CA SER A 178 -7.75 -8.15 9.67
C SER A 178 -8.45 -7.17 10.62
N ASN A 179 -8.36 -5.87 10.36
CA ASN A 179 -8.80 -4.82 11.27
C ASN A 179 -10.33 -4.59 11.25
N CYS A 180 -11.06 -5.24 10.34
CA CYS A 180 -12.51 -5.09 10.20
C CYS A 180 -13.28 -6.41 10.29
N GLY A 181 -12.60 -7.50 10.69
CA GLY A 181 -13.22 -8.83 10.81
C GLY A 181 -13.59 -9.43 9.45
N ALA A 182 -12.63 -9.43 8.52
CA ALA A 182 -12.83 -9.93 7.16
C ALA A 182 -13.38 -11.37 7.13
N ASP A 183 -14.23 -11.64 6.14
CA ASP A 183 -14.69 -12.99 5.84
C ASP A 183 -13.60 -13.85 5.19
N ARG A 184 -13.91 -15.13 4.93
CA ARG A 184 -12.98 -16.08 4.29
C ARG A 184 -12.49 -15.67 2.89
N MET A 185 -13.13 -14.67 2.27
CA MET A 185 -12.76 -14.13 0.95
C MET A 185 -11.99 -12.79 1.07
N GLY A 186 -11.61 -12.38 2.28
CA GLY A 186 -10.87 -11.14 2.53
C GLY A 186 -11.74 -9.88 2.44
N ARG A 187 -13.06 -9.99 2.63
CA ARG A 187 -13.99 -8.86 2.48
C ARG A 187 -14.53 -8.39 3.82
N CYS A 188 -14.74 -7.09 3.95
CA CYS A 188 -15.43 -6.50 5.10
C CYS A 188 -16.68 -5.76 4.63
N THR A 189 -17.68 -5.66 5.50
CA THR A 189 -18.78 -4.69 5.29
C THR A 189 -18.21 -3.28 5.23
N LEU A 190 -18.73 -2.43 4.35
CA LEU A 190 -18.25 -1.06 4.13
C LEU A 190 -18.06 -0.30 5.44
N SER A 191 -19.06 -0.31 6.32
CA SER A 191 -19.06 0.38 7.60
C SER A 191 -17.92 -0.10 8.50
N LYS A 192 -17.68 -1.42 8.59
CA LYS A 192 -16.55 -1.96 9.37
C LYS A 192 -15.20 -1.63 8.74
N PHE A 193 -15.12 -1.60 7.41
CA PHE A 193 -13.92 -1.17 6.71
C PHE A 193 -13.60 0.30 7.05
N ILE A 194 -14.55 1.22 6.90
CA ILE A 194 -14.35 2.65 7.23
C ILE A 194 -14.03 2.84 8.72
N LEU A 195 -14.72 2.14 9.63
CA LEU A 195 -14.42 2.18 11.06
C LEU A 195 -12.99 1.74 11.36
N SER A 196 -12.48 0.70 10.68
CA SER A 196 -11.11 0.21 10.85
C SER A 196 -10.03 1.19 10.39
N LEU A 197 -10.37 2.19 9.58
CA LEU A 197 -9.47 3.24 9.10
C LEU A 197 -9.36 4.42 10.10
N ASP A 198 -9.51 4.14 11.39
CA ASP A 198 -9.51 5.15 12.46
C ASP A 198 -8.21 5.98 12.50
N PHE A 199 -7.06 5.35 12.27
CA PHE A 199 -5.78 6.05 12.15
C PHE A 199 -5.81 7.17 11.10
N ALA A 200 -6.32 6.88 9.89
CA ALA A 200 -6.41 7.87 8.82
C ALA A 200 -7.49 8.93 9.08
N ARG A 201 -8.67 8.51 9.57
CA ARG A 201 -9.77 9.42 9.89
C ARG A 201 -9.40 10.45 10.97
N ASN A 202 -8.46 10.12 11.85
CA ASN A 202 -7.93 11.02 12.88
C ASN A 202 -6.65 11.78 12.47
N GLY A 203 -6.28 11.77 11.18
CA GLY A 203 -5.12 12.51 10.66
C GLY A 203 -3.77 11.82 10.90
N GLY A 204 -3.76 10.56 11.33
CA GLY A 204 -2.54 9.81 11.63
C GLY A 204 -1.67 10.47 12.69
N ARG A 205 -0.39 10.66 12.37
CA ARG A 205 0.56 11.44 13.19
C ARG A 205 0.99 12.72 12.47
N TRP A 206 0.08 13.33 11.72
CA TRP A 206 0.41 14.51 10.89
C TRP A 206 0.83 15.72 11.73
N ASP A 207 0.34 15.80 12.96
CA ASP A 207 0.76 16.77 13.97
C ASP A 207 2.28 16.72 14.26
N GLN A 208 2.91 15.55 14.09
CA GLN A 208 4.36 15.35 14.31
C GLN A 208 5.22 15.72 13.10
N CYS A 209 4.63 16.11 11.97
CA CYS A 209 5.38 16.53 10.78
C CYS A 209 6.07 17.89 10.96
N PHE A 210 5.55 18.73 11.85
CA PHE A 210 6.06 20.06 12.10
C PHE A 210 6.76 20.08 13.45
N ALA A 211 7.95 20.70 13.52
CA ALA A 211 8.51 21.03 14.82
C ALA A 211 7.57 22.02 15.52
N ASN A 212 7.35 21.86 16.82
CA ASN A 212 6.70 22.91 17.61
C ASN A 212 7.59 24.16 17.53
N ILE A 213 7.13 25.19 16.81
CA ILE A 213 7.73 26.53 16.77
C ILE A 213 7.05 27.38 17.83
#